data_AF-K5B7D0-F1
#
_entry.id   AF-K5B7D0-F1
#
_cell.length_a   1.000
_cell.length_b   1.000
_cell.length_c   1.000
_cell.angle_alpha   90.00
_cell.angle_beta   90.00
_cell.angle_gamma   90.00
#
_symmetry.space_group_name_H-M   'P 1'
#
loop_
_entity.id
_entity.type
_entity.pdbx_description
1 polymer ?
#
loop_
_entity_poly.entity_id
_entity_poly.type
_entity_poly.pdbx_seq_one_letter_code
_entity_poly.pdbx_strand_id
1 'polypeptide(L)'
;MSTPTDHLVRPIVAGLSGTARTGRALVEAAAAVLPLAWVPTPFPRTAADVDLDFLNRALSRFPARLVDARPVGGTNGTTDRVRLELAWNRDDLDDLPRHVFIKSTPSSAKNRTMVAALALARNEALFYERARSALGPRIAPECFAAHAGLGARHLLVLEDIADRGGDPMALCDDIDAAYARAMMATLGELHAAFWESPRFRGTCGSSAANGNGPDSRCCCASSGRCGRSC
;
A
#
# COMPACT_ATOMS: atom_id res chain seq x y z
N MET A 1 2.09 18.08 -44.79
CA MET A 1 2.62 16.89 -45.48
C MET A 1 3.20 15.97 -44.41
N SER A 2 2.41 14.99 -43.96
CA SER A 2 2.79 14.04 -42.93
C SER A 2 3.54 12.88 -43.57
N THR A 3 4.69 12.51 -43.03
CA THR A 3 5.52 11.40 -43.52
C THR A 3 4.87 10.04 -43.21
N PRO A 4 5.05 9.00 -44.04
CA PRO A 4 4.25 7.76 -43.99
C PRO A 4 4.57 6.81 -42.82
N THR A 5 5.50 7.16 -41.93
CA THR A 5 6.07 6.23 -40.94
C THR A 5 5.32 6.21 -39.60
N ASP A 6 4.38 7.13 -39.38
CA ASP A 6 3.75 7.36 -38.07
C ASP A 6 2.60 6.38 -37.71
N HIS A 7 2.16 5.55 -38.68
CA HIS A 7 1.04 4.63 -38.50
C HIS A 7 1.43 3.21 -38.04
N LEU A 8 2.71 2.85 -38.09
CA LEU A 8 3.18 1.49 -37.74
C LEU A 8 3.81 1.37 -36.34
N VAL A 9 4.19 2.48 -35.71
CA VAL A 9 4.85 2.47 -34.38
C VAL A 9 3.84 2.41 -33.23
N ARG A 10 2.64 3.00 -33.41
CA ARG A 10 1.58 3.04 -32.37
C ARG A 10 0.98 1.67 -31.99
N PRO A 11 0.75 0.69 -32.90
CA PRO A 11 0.22 -0.62 -32.51
C PRO A 11 1.25 -1.52 -31.80
N ILE A 12 2.54 -1.38 -32.11
CA ILE A 12 3.61 -2.21 -31.52
C ILE A 12 3.82 -1.87 -30.03
N VAL A 13 3.82 -0.59 -29.67
CA VAL A 13 4.01 -0.14 -28.27
C VAL A 13 2.81 -0.52 -27.38
N ALA A 14 1.59 -0.47 -27.91
CA ALA A 14 0.39 -0.92 -27.19
C ALA A 14 0.37 -2.44 -26.99
N GLY A 15 0.79 -3.21 -27.99
CA GLY A 15 0.95 -4.68 -27.91
C GLY A 15 2.01 -5.10 -26.89
N LEU A 16 3.16 -4.43 -26.85
CA LEU A 16 4.22 -4.68 -25.86
C LEU A 16 3.76 -4.37 -24.42
N SER A 17 2.96 -3.32 -24.23
CA SER A 17 2.37 -2.97 -22.91
C SER A 17 1.33 -3.99 -22.42
N GLY A 18 0.54 -4.56 -23.35
CA GLY A 18 -0.43 -5.62 -23.04
C GLY A 18 0.26 -6.93 -22.68
N THR A 19 1.20 -7.39 -23.51
CA THR A 19 1.95 -8.63 -23.29
C THR A 19 2.80 -8.59 -22.03
N ALA A 20 3.42 -7.43 -21.70
CA ALA A 20 4.17 -7.26 -20.45
C ALA A 20 3.26 -7.30 -19.21
N ARG A 21 2.04 -6.74 -19.29
CA ARG A 21 1.05 -6.83 -18.20
C ARG A 21 0.54 -8.26 -18.01
N THR A 22 0.22 -8.96 -19.09
CA THR A 22 -0.21 -10.36 -19.05
C THR A 22 0.90 -11.27 -18.53
N GLY A 23 2.14 -11.07 -18.99
CA GLY A 23 3.31 -11.82 -18.53
C GLY A 23 3.56 -11.63 -17.04
N ARG A 24 3.51 -10.38 -16.54
CA ARG A 24 3.64 -10.12 -15.10
C ARG A 24 2.52 -10.80 -14.30
N ALA A 25 1.27 -10.70 -14.75
CA ALA A 25 0.14 -11.33 -14.06
C ALA A 25 0.32 -12.86 -13.95
N LEU A 26 0.79 -13.51 -15.02
CA LEU A 26 1.10 -14.94 -15.01
C LEU A 26 2.23 -15.29 -14.04
N VAL A 27 3.30 -14.49 -14.00
CA VAL A 27 4.43 -14.69 -13.07
C VAL A 27 3.98 -14.49 -11.62
N GLU A 28 3.17 -13.47 -11.33
CA GLU A 28 2.62 -13.22 -10.00
C GLU A 28 1.73 -14.39 -9.55
N ALA A 29 0.87 -14.91 -10.44
CA ALA A 29 -0.01 -16.05 -10.16
C ALA A 29 0.79 -17.35 -9.94
N ALA A 30 1.75 -17.64 -10.80
CA ALA A 30 2.62 -18.80 -10.66
C ALA A 30 3.42 -18.73 -9.34
N ALA A 31 4.01 -17.58 -9.04
CA ALA A 31 4.73 -17.39 -7.80
C ALA A 31 3.82 -17.54 -6.58
N ALA A 32 2.57 -17.09 -6.62
CA ALA A 32 1.67 -17.11 -5.46
C ALA A 32 1.37 -18.54 -4.94
N VAL A 33 1.30 -19.53 -5.84
CA VAL A 33 1.04 -20.93 -5.46
C VAL A 33 2.29 -21.66 -4.98
N LEU A 34 3.49 -21.16 -5.30
CA LEU A 34 4.74 -21.76 -4.82
C LEU A 34 4.87 -21.61 -3.28
N PRO A 35 5.57 -22.56 -2.62
CA PRO A 35 5.95 -22.42 -1.21
C PRO A 35 6.62 -21.08 -0.92
N LEU A 36 6.44 -20.57 0.30
CA LEU A 36 7.01 -19.28 0.71
C LEU A 36 8.54 -19.25 0.59
N ALA A 37 9.21 -20.34 0.97
CA ALA A 37 10.66 -20.46 0.93
C ALA A 37 11.25 -20.47 -0.48
N TRP A 38 10.46 -20.79 -1.51
CA TRP A 38 10.95 -20.95 -2.88
C TRP A 38 10.98 -19.64 -3.67
N VAL A 39 10.27 -18.61 -3.20
CA VAL A 39 10.28 -17.29 -3.83
C VAL A 39 11.08 -16.34 -2.92
N PRO A 40 12.30 -15.97 -3.32
CA PRO A 40 13.19 -15.20 -2.47
C PRO A 40 12.65 -13.78 -2.26
N THR A 41 12.88 -13.26 -1.06
CA THR A 41 12.56 -11.89 -0.65
C THR A 41 13.75 -11.31 0.11
N PRO A 42 14.07 -10.02 -0.06
CA PRO A 42 15.09 -9.34 0.74
C PRO A 42 14.58 -8.93 2.13
N PHE A 43 13.37 -9.37 2.52
CA PHE A 43 12.68 -9.03 3.76
C PHE A 43 11.99 -10.28 4.35
N PRO A 44 11.68 -10.28 5.65
CA PRO A 44 10.94 -11.36 6.32
C PRO A 44 9.60 -11.67 5.65
N ARG A 45 9.25 -12.95 5.48
CA ARG A 45 8.02 -13.33 4.75
C ARG A 45 6.81 -13.41 5.68
N THR A 46 7.05 -13.90 6.89
CA THR A 46 6.05 -14.06 7.95
C THR A 46 6.44 -13.21 9.16
N ALA A 47 5.49 -12.97 10.06
CA ALA A 47 5.79 -12.32 11.33
C ALA A 47 6.81 -13.10 12.19
N ALA A 48 6.88 -14.42 12.05
CA ALA A 48 7.84 -15.26 12.77
C ALA A 48 9.28 -15.13 12.23
N ASP A 49 9.43 -14.70 10.97
CA ASP A 49 10.75 -14.43 10.36
C ASP A 49 11.31 -13.05 10.76
N VAL A 50 10.54 -12.25 11.51
CA VAL A 50 10.92 -10.88 11.91
C VAL A 50 11.80 -10.95 13.15
N ASP A 51 13.06 -10.53 13.00
CA ASP A 51 14.03 -10.48 14.09
C ASP A 51 14.22 -9.04 14.63
N LEU A 52 14.93 -8.94 15.76
CA LEU A 52 15.23 -7.66 16.40
C LEU A 52 16.08 -6.74 15.53
N ASP A 53 16.95 -7.28 14.68
CA ASP A 53 17.79 -6.47 13.81
C ASP A 53 16.96 -5.80 12.71
N PHE A 54 16.00 -6.52 12.13
CA PHE A 54 15.03 -5.97 11.20
C PHE A 54 14.16 -4.91 11.88
N LEU A 55 13.62 -5.19 13.07
CA LEU A 55 12.79 -4.23 13.79
C LEU A 55 13.57 -2.97 14.18
N ASN A 56 14.80 -3.09 14.67
CA ASN A 56 15.65 -1.94 14.97
C ASN A 56 15.96 -1.10 13.73
N ARG A 57 16.11 -1.71 12.54
CA ARG A 57 16.26 -0.95 11.28
C ARG A 57 14.96 -0.24 10.91
N ALA A 58 13.82 -0.93 10.97
CA ALA A 58 12.51 -0.36 10.66
C ALA A 58 12.13 0.79 11.61
N LEU A 59 12.53 0.68 12.87
CA LEU A 59 12.23 1.63 13.95
C LEU A 59 13.40 2.57 14.24
N SER A 60 14.36 2.69 13.31
CA SER A 60 15.58 3.51 13.48
C SER A 60 15.33 5.00 13.69
N ARG A 61 14.10 5.48 13.46
CA ARG A 61 13.69 6.86 13.78
C ARG A 61 13.61 7.14 15.29
N PHE A 62 13.51 6.10 16.12
CA PHE A 62 13.48 6.25 17.57
C PHE A 62 14.90 6.19 18.15
N PRO A 63 15.20 6.98 19.21
CA PRO A 63 16.54 7.07 19.76
C PRO A 63 16.92 5.91 20.70
N ALA A 64 16.01 4.95 20.92
CA ALA A 64 16.22 3.76 21.73
C ALA A 64 16.39 2.51 20.85
N ARG A 65 16.97 1.45 21.42
CA ARG A 65 17.14 0.15 20.76
C ARG A 65 16.20 -0.88 21.37
N LEU A 66 15.56 -1.68 20.53
CA LEU A 66 14.79 -2.84 20.97
C LEU A 66 15.72 -3.89 21.57
N VAL A 67 15.33 -4.39 22.73
CA VAL A 67 15.98 -5.51 23.44
C VAL A 67 15.16 -6.78 23.37
N ASP A 68 13.84 -6.67 23.22
CA ASP A 68 12.94 -7.80 23.04
C ASP A 68 11.71 -7.41 22.20
N ALA A 69 11.11 -8.40 21.55
CA ALA A 69 9.87 -8.27 20.81
C ALA A 69 9.12 -9.61 20.85
N ARG A 70 7.92 -9.62 21.43
CA ARG A 70 7.14 -10.85 21.63
C ARG A 70 5.74 -10.75 21.03
N PRO A 71 5.22 -11.81 20.38
CA PRO A 71 3.85 -11.82 19.91
C PRO A 71 2.88 -11.84 21.10
N VAL A 72 1.90 -10.93 21.08
CA VAL A 72 0.85 -10.81 22.11
C VAL A 72 -0.55 -11.04 21.57
N GLY A 73 -0.68 -11.20 20.25
CA GLY A 73 -1.95 -11.49 19.60
C GLY A 73 -1.77 -11.57 18.09
N GLY A 74 -2.81 -12.00 17.38
CA GLY A 74 -2.77 -12.10 15.94
C GLY A 74 -4.04 -12.70 15.36
N THR A 75 -4.24 -12.48 14.07
CA THR A 75 -5.35 -13.04 13.30
C THR A 75 -4.84 -13.51 11.95
N ASN A 76 -5.40 -14.62 11.48
CA ASN A 76 -5.15 -15.10 10.12
C ASN A 76 -6.41 -14.88 9.30
N GLY A 77 -6.29 -14.19 8.17
CA GLY A 77 -7.39 -13.91 7.27
C GLY A 77 -6.89 -13.81 5.84
N THR A 78 -7.30 -12.76 5.12
CA THR A 78 -6.74 -12.44 3.80
C THR A 78 -5.21 -12.32 3.83
N THR A 79 -4.66 -11.85 4.95
CA THR A 79 -3.24 -11.79 5.26
C THR A 79 -3.02 -12.30 6.68
N ASP A 80 -1.78 -12.66 7.00
CA ASP A 80 -1.41 -13.04 8.36
C ASP A 80 -1.06 -11.77 9.13
N ARG A 81 -1.58 -11.63 10.35
CA ARG A 81 -1.45 -10.42 11.17
C ARG A 81 -1.02 -10.79 12.57
N VAL A 82 0.01 -10.13 13.08
CA VAL A 82 0.53 -10.36 14.42
C VAL A 82 0.78 -9.03 15.10
N ARG A 83 0.33 -8.92 16.35
CA ARG A 83 0.67 -7.82 17.24
C ARG A 83 1.91 -8.23 18.04
N LEU A 84 2.96 -7.42 17.99
CA LEU A 84 4.14 -7.59 18.82
C LEU A 84 4.14 -6.54 19.93
N GLU A 85 4.42 -6.95 21.16
CA GLU A 85 4.85 -6.06 22.23
C GLU A 85 6.36 -5.87 22.16
N LEU A 86 6.81 -4.64 22.35
CA LEU A 86 8.18 -4.19 22.22
C LEU A 86 8.77 -3.83 23.58
N ALA A 87 9.97 -4.32 23.86
CA ALA A 87 10.76 -3.87 24.99
C ALA A 87 11.96 -3.07 24.49
N TRP A 88 12.14 -1.88 25.06
CA TRP A 88 13.22 -0.95 24.72
C TRP A 88 14.31 -0.97 25.78
N ASN A 89 15.54 -0.64 25.41
CA ASN A 89 16.66 -0.46 26.36
C ASN A 89 16.53 0.81 27.22
N ARG A 90 15.52 1.64 26.95
CA ARG A 90 15.23 2.90 27.61
C ARG A 90 13.74 2.94 27.92
N ASP A 91 13.41 3.25 29.15
CA ASP A 91 12.04 3.45 29.65
C ASP A 91 11.75 4.92 30.00
N ASP A 92 12.77 5.79 29.92
CA ASP A 92 12.70 7.21 30.22
C ASP A 92 12.16 8.08 29.06
N LEU A 93 11.75 7.44 27.96
CA LEU A 93 11.24 8.10 26.76
C LEU A 93 9.77 7.75 26.57
N ASP A 94 8.90 8.77 26.64
CA ASP A 94 7.45 8.59 26.57
C ASP A 94 6.92 8.24 25.17
N ASP A 95 7.65 8.60 24.11
CA ASP A 95 7.21 8.48 22.71
C ASP A 95 7.60 7.15 22.03
N LEU A 96 8.09 6.16 22.79
CA LEU A 96 8.45 4.85 22.25
C LEU A 96 7.20 3.98 22.04
N PRO A 97 7.01 3.38 20.85
CA PRO A 97 5.85 2.53 20.61
C PRO A 97 5.97 1.26 21.46
N ARG A 98 4.90 0.97 22.21
CA ARG A 98 4.82 -0.23 23.05
C ARG A 98 4.48 -1.46 22.22
N HIS A 99 3.71 -1.27 21.15
CA HIS A 99 3.34 -2.32 20.23
C HIS A 99 3.56 -1.92 18.78
N VAL A 100 3.75 -2.94 17.95
CA VAL A 100 3.67 -2.81 16.49
C VAL A 100 2.75 -3.86 15.93
N PHE A 101 2.07 -3.50 14.85
CA PHE A 101 1.20 -4.39 14.11
C PHE A 101 1.90 -4.84 12.83
N ILE A 102 2.16 -6.15 12.74
CA ILE A 102 2.77 -6.76 11.56
C ILE A 102 1.70 -7.36 10.68
N LYS A 103 1.70 -6.95 9.41
CA LYS A 103 0.90 -7.58 8.35
C LYS A 103 1.84 -8.27 7.38
N SER A 104 1.76 -9.60 7.30
CA SER A 104 2.71 -10.41 6.55
C SER A 104 2.04 -11.28 5.48
N THR A 105 2.89 -11.88 4.65
CA THR A 105 2.48 -12.80 3.59
C THR A 105 1.58 -13.90 4.15
N PRO A 106 0.43 -14.19 3.52
CA PRO A 106 -0.43 -15.30 3.92
C PRO A 106 0.29 -16.65 3.77
N SER A 107 0.22 -17.48 4.81
CA SER A 107 0.67 -18.87 4.78
C SER A 107 -0.11 -19.73 3.78
N SER A 108 -1.40 -19.45 3.57
CA SER A 108 -2.26 -20.16 2.61
C SER A 108 -2.01 -19.73 1.16
N ALA A 109 -1.77 -20.72 0.28
CA ALA A 109 -1.63 -20.49 -1.16
C ALA A 109 -2.91 -19.88 -1.78
N LYS A 110 -4.10 -20.30 -1.33
CA LYS A 110 -5.38 -19.72 -1.77
C LYS A 110 -5.41 -18.21 -1.53
N ASN A 111 -5.04 -17.78 -0.32
CA ASN A 111 -5.06 -16.37 0.05
C ASN A 111 -3.99 -15.59 -0.71
N ARG A 112 -2.79 -16.16 -0.90
CA ARG A 112 -1.76 -15.54 -1.76
C ARG A 112 -2.22 -15.35 -3.19
N THR A 113 -2.87 -16.34 -3.79
CA THR A 113 -3.39 -16.22 -5.17
C THR A 113 -4.38 -15.07 -5.28
N MET A 114 -5.32 -14.96 -4.33
CA MET A 114 -6.27 -13.85 -4.29
C MET A 114 -5.57 -12.49 -4.11
N VAL A 115 -4.65 -12.39 -3.16
CA VAL A 115 -3.88 -11.15 -2.89
C VAL A 115 -3.03 -10.75 -4.11
N ALA A 116 -2.44 -11.71 -4.82
CA ALA A 116 -1.64 -11.47 -6.01
C ALA A 116 -2.52 -11.02 -7.19
N ALA A 117 -3.64 -11.71 -7.45
CA ALA A 117 -4.56 -11.39 -8.54
C ALA A 117 -5.13 -9.97 -8.43
N LEU A 118 -5.42 -9.52 -7.21
CA LEU A 118 -5.95 -8.19 -6.92
C LEU A 118 -4.86 -7.15 -6.61
N ALA A 119 -3.59 -7.53 -6.70
CA ALA A 119 -2.42 -6.71 -6.36
C ALA A 119 -2.50 -6.04 -4.97
N LEU A 120 -3.21 -6.63 -4.00
CA LEU A 120 -3.53 -5.98 -2.72
C LEU A 120 -2.27 -5.63 -1.93
N ALA A 121 -1.38 -6.61 -1.76
CA ALA A 121 -0.12 -6.44 -1.03
C ALA A 121 0.78 -5.35 -1.64
N ARG A 122 0.86 -5.31 -2.98
CA ARG A 122 1.65 -4.32 -3.70
C ARG A 122 1.04 -2.92 -3.57
N ASN A 123 -0.27 -2.81 -3.73
CA ASN A 123 -0.98 -1.54 -3.65
C ASN A 123 -0.91 -0.96 -2.22
N GLU A 124 -0.97 -1.81 -1.20
CA GLU A 124 -0.84 -1.37 0.20
C GLU A 124 0.57 -0.88 0.52
N ALA A 125 1.62 -1.59 0.08
CA ALA A 125 2.99 -1.10 0.24
C ALA A 125 3.20 0.24 -0.47
N LEU A 126 2.69 0.39 -1.70
CA LEU A 126 2.75 1.65 -2.45
C LEU A 126 1.92 2.76 -1.80
N PHE A 127 0.81 2.44 -1.16
CA PHE A 127 0.02 3.41 -0.40
C PHE A 127 0.86 4.01 0.73
N TYR A 128 1.51 3.17 1.54
CA TYR A 128 2.38 3.65 2.62
C TYR A 128 3.60 4.41 2.11
N GLU A 129 4.19 3.98 0.99
CA GLU A 129 5.35 4.65 0.38
C GLU A 129 5.00 6.02 -0.23
N ARG A 130 3.83 6.17 -0.88
CA ARG A 130 3.58 7.30 -1.80
C ARG A 130 2.37 8.16 -1.46
N ALA A 131 1.40 7.62 -0.74
CA ALA A 131 0.11 8.28 -0.52
C ALA A 131 -0.13 8.63 0.94
N ARG A 132 0.32 7.79 1.88
CA ARG A 132 0.07 7.93 3.32
C ARG A 132 0.51 9.29 3.89
N SER A 133 1.61 9.85 3.41
CA SER A 133 2.12 11.15 3.89
C SER A 133 1.20 12.34 3.59
N ALA A 134 0.25 12.20 2.67
CA ALA A 134 -0.76 13.21 2.40
C ALA A 134 -1.97 13.13 3.35
N LEU A 135 -1.99 12.15 4.26
CA LEU A 135 -3.08 11.90 5.20
C LEU A 135 -2.65 12.23 6.63
N GLY A 136 -3.60 12.74 7.42
CA GLY A 136 -3.38 12.94 8.84
C GLY A 136 -3.27 11.61 9.62
N PRO A 137 -2.66 11.62 10.81
CA PRO A 137 -2.42 10.41 11.62
C PRO A 137 -3.70 9.70 12.07
N ARG A 138 -4.84 10.41 12.05
CA ARG A 138 -6.16 9.81 12.36
C ARG A 138 -6.64 8.84 11.28
N ILE A 139 -6.33 9.10 10.01
CA ILE A 139 -6.92 8.43 8.85
C ILE A 139 -6.30 7.05 8.61
N ALA A 140 -4.98 6.96 8.75
CA ALA A 140 -4.26 5.73 8.45
C ALA A 140 -3.08 5.57 9.42
N PRO A 141 -2.74 4.32 9.79
CA PRO A 141 -1.60 4.06 10.65
C PRO A 141 -0.30 4.67 10.12
N GLU A 142 0.61 5.07 10.99
CA GLU A 142 2.02 5.19 10.67
C GLU A 142 2.60 3.84 10.20
N CYS A 143 3.57 3.92 9.29
CA CYS A 143 4.27 2.75 8.77
C CYS A 143 5.77 2.90 8.97
N PHE A 144 6.37 1.90 9.60
CA PHE A 144 7.80 1.84 9.91
C PHE A 144 8.57 1.08 8.84
N ALA A 145 7.94 0.10 8.21
CA ALA A 145 8.52 -0.61 7.06
C ALA A 145 7.40 -1.11 6.14
N ALA A 146 7.57 -0.94 4.84
CA ALA A 146 6.66 -1.47 3.83
C ALA A 146 7.43 -2.17 2.72
N HIS A 147 7.14 -3.45 2.52
CA HIS A 147 7.78 -4.26 1.51
C HIS A 147 6.75 -5.06 0.72
N ALA A 148 6.94 -5.09 -0.60
CA ALA A 148 6.21 -5.94 -1.51
C ALA A 148 7.17 -6.70 -2.43
N GLY A 149 6.84 -7.96 -2.70
CA GLY A 149 7.56 -8.88 -3.53
C GLY A 149 6.60 -9.69 -4.40
N LEU A 150 7.17 -10.62 -5.16
CA LEU A 150 6.45 -11.37 -6.18
C LEU A 150 5.44 -12.37 -5.58
N GLY A 151 4.28 -12.54 -6.19
CA GLY A 151 3.28 -13.54 -5.79
C GLY A 151 2.73 -13.31 -4.39
N ALA A 152 2.35 -12.07 -4.10
CA ALA A 152 1.79 -11.62 -2.83
C ALA A 152 2.72 -11.65 -1.60
N ARG A 153 4.04 -11.84 -1.77
CA ARG A 153 4.97 -11.70 -0.63
C ARG A 153 5.00 -10.25 -0.20
N HIS A 154 4.77 -10.01 1.08
CA HIS A 154 4.81 -8.67 1.64
C HIS A 154 5.05 -8.72 3.14
N LEU A 155 5.49 -7.57 3.64
CA LEU A 155 5.62 -7.32 5.06
C LEU A 155 5.38 -5.83 5.28
N LEU A 156 4.47 -5.51 6.19
CA LEU A 156 4.27 -4.18 6.72
C LEU A 156 4.50 -4.22 8.23
N VAL A 157 5.23 -3.24 8.74
CA VAL A 157 5.34 -2.95 10.17
C VAL A 157 4.66 -1.62 10.40
N LEU A 158 3.53 -1.65 11.09
CA LEU A 158 2.66 -0.50 11.29
C LEU A 158 2.61 -0.12 12.78
N GLU A 159 2.25 1.13 13.06
CA GLU A 159 1.82 1.48 14.42
C GLU A 159 0.64 0.62 14.86
N ASP A 160 0.57 0.37 16.15
CA ASP A 160 -0.61 -0.22 16.75
C ASP A 160 -1.62 0.88 17.10
N ILE A 161 -2.77 0.86 16.43
CA ILE A 161 -3.83 1.84 16.68
C ILE A 161 -4.46 1.69 18.08
N ALA A 162 -4.34 0.52 18.71
CA ALA A 162 -4.84 0.31 20.07
C ALA A 162 -4.04 1.12 21.11
N ASP A 163 -2.76 1.38 20.85
CA ASP A 163 -1.91 2.16 21.77
C ASP A 163 -2.38 3.62 21.88
N ARG A 164 -3.10 4.14 20.88
CA ARG A 164 -3.74 5.46 20.88
C ARG A 164 -5.23 5.44 21.22
N GLY A 165 -5.72 4.34 21.80
CA GLY A 165 -7.13 4.16 22.18
C GLY A 165 -8.07 3.86 21.00
N GLY A 166 -7.54 3.43 19.86
CA GLY A 166 -8.35 2.94 18.76
C GLY A 166 -8.89 1.54 19.05
N ASP A 167 -10.12 1.27 18.62
CA ASP A 167 -10.76 -0.03 18.76
C ASP A 167 -11.01 -0.65 17.37
N PRO A 168 -10.30 -1.72 16.98
CA PRO A 168 -10.48 -2.37 15.69
C PRO A 168 -11.80 -3.16 15.65
N MET A 169 -12.82 -2.58 15.03
CA MET A 169 -14.11 -3.27 14.82
C MET A 169 -13.98 -4.45 13.84
N ALA A 170 -14.62 -5.56 14.17
CA ALA A 170 -14.77 -6.76 13.37
C ALA A 170 -16.11 -6.82 12.63
N LEU A 171 -16.23 -7.81 11.73
CA LEU A 171 -17.49 -8.07 11.05
C LEU A 171 -18.54 -8.51 12.07
N CYS A 172 -19.74 -7.92 11.97
CA CYS A 172 -20.86 -8.13 12.88
C CYS A 172 -20.75 -7.48 14.27
N ASP A 173 -19.74 -6.64 14.51
CA ASP A 173 -19.75 -5.82 15.72
C ASP A 173 -20.84 -4.75 15.63
N ASP A 174 -21.52 -4.50 16.76
CA ASP A 174 -22.52 -3.45 16.85
C ASP A 174 -21.84 -2.08 16.83
N ILE A 175 -22.34 -1.19 15.98
CA ILE A 175 -21.89 0.21 15.90
C ILE A 175 -23.07 1.14 16.15
N ASP A 176 -22.83 2.24 16.84
CA ASP A 176 -23.82 3.28 17.01
C ASP A 176 -23.82 4.28 15.84
N ALA A 177 -24.81 5.18 15.82
CA ALA A 177 -24.92 6.21 14.81
C ALA A 177 -23.77 7.24 14.87
N ALA A 178 -23.12 7.40 16.03
CA ALA A 178 -22.00 8.32 16.19
C ALA A 178 -20.74 7.77 15.51
N TYR A 179 -20.45 6.50 15.70
CA TYR A 179 -19.38 5.76 15.03
C TYR A 179 -19.58 5.77 13.51
N ALA A 180 -20.79 5.45 13.03
CA ALA A 180 -21.10 5.49 11.59
C ALA A 180 -20.86 6.88 10.99
N ARG A 181 -21.27 7.96 11.69
CA ARG A 181 -21.01 9.34 11.27
C ARG A 181 -19.51 9.66 11.23
N ALA A 182 -18.76 9.27 12.26
CA ALA A 182 -17.31 9.48 12.33
C ALA A 182 -16.58 8.74 11.20
N MET A 183 -16.99 7.52 10.88
CA MET A 183 -16.46 6.74 9.75
C MET A 183 -16.72 7.44 8.41
N MET A 184 -17.93 7.94 8.18
CA MET A 184 -18.26 8.68 6.95
C MET A 184 -17.46 9.98 6.83
N ALA A 185 -17.30 10.73 7.93
CA ALA A 185 -16.45 11.93 7.95
C ALA A 185 -14.99 11.60 7.61
N THR A 186 -14.43 10.55 8.23
CA THR A 186 -13.06 10.07 7.98
C THR A 186 -12.87 9.65 6.52
N LEU A 187 -13.87 8.97 5.92
CA LEU A 187 -13.85 8.61 4.50
C LEU A 187 -13.94 9.86 3.60
N GLY A 188 -14.70 10.88 4.01
CA GLY A 188 -14.74 12.18 3.35
C GLY A 188 -13.38 12.87 3.34
N GLU A 189 -12.68 12.91 4.48
CA GLU A 189 -11.32 13.46 4.60
C GLU A 189 -10.32 12.72 3.70
N LEU A 190 -10.37 11.38 3.69
CA LEU A 190 -9.56 10.54 2.79
C LEU A 190 -9.78 10.90 1.32
N HIS A 191 -11.05 10.95 0.89
CA HIS A 191 -11.37 11.29 -0.49
C HIS A 191 -11.00 12.72 -0.85
N ALA A 192 -11.22 13.68 0.06
CA ALA A 192 -10.88 15.08 -0.14
C ALA A 192 -9.35 15.27 -0.35
N ALA A 193 -8.52 14.55 0.40
CA ALA A 193 -7.06 14.62 0.26
C ALA A 193 -6.54 14.20 -1.14
N PHE A 194 -7.33 13.39 -1.84
CA PHE A 194 -6.98 12.84 -3.15
C PHE A 194 -7.88 13.31 -4.29
N TRP A 195 -8.89 14.14 -4.00
CA TRP A 195 -9.83 14.65 -4.98
C TRP A 195 -9.09 15.40 -6.08
N GLU A 196 -9.30 14.99 -7.33
CA GLU A 196 -8.65 15.59 -8.50
C GLU A 196 -7.11 15.66 -8.42
N SER A 197 -6.49 14.84 -7.57
CA SER A 197 -5.05 14.89 -7.36
C SER A 197 -4.32 14.58 -8.67
N PRO A 198 -3.38 15.44 -9.11
CA PRO A 198 -2.55 15.18 -10.28
C PRO A 198 -1.79 13.85 -10.22
N ARG A 199 -1.54 13.33 -9.00
CA ARG A 199 -0.94 12.00 -8.78
C ARG A 199 -1.68 10.86 -9.47
N PHE A 200 -2.98 11.03 -9.66
CA PHE A 200 -3.86 10.07 -10.33
C PHE A 200 -4.34 10.55 -11.70
N ARG A 201 -3.95 11.77 -12.12
CA ARG A 201 -4.20 12.30 -13.46
C ARG A 201 -3.07 11.84 -14.40
N GLY A 202 -3.14 10.57 -14.79
CA GLY A 202 -2.24 9.89 -15.74
C GLY A 202 -1.91 8.48 -15.25
N THR A 203 -2.26 7.37 -15.91
CA THR A 203 -2.56 7.10 -17.32
C THR A 203 -3.61 5.99 -17.46
N CYS A 204 -4.78 6.29 -18.02
CA CYS A 204 -5.41 5.34 -18.94
C CYS A 204 -4.66 5.45 -20.28
N GLY A 205 -3.44 4.91 -20.34
CA GLY A 205 -2.57 4.90 -21.51
C GLY A 205 -1.65 6.12 -21.69
N SER A 206 -0.40 5.85 -22.11
CA SER A 206 0.66 6.76 -22.53
C SER A 206 1.50 7.46 -21.44
N SER A 207 2.62 6.80 -21.09
CA SER A 207 3.82 7.47 -20.59
C SER A 207 4.62 8.01 -21.77
N ALA A 208 4.74 9.33 -21.90
CA ALA A 208 5.94 10.00 -22.39
C ALA A 208 5.81 11.50 -22.13
N ALA A 209 6.55 12.01 -21.15
CA ALA A 209 6.91 13.42 -21.11
C ALA A 209 8.34 13.52 -20.59
N ASN A 210 9.30 13.27 -21.49
CA ASN A 210 10.57 13.97 -21.43
C ASN A 210 10.35 15.26 -22.23
N GLY A 211 10.11 16.38 -21.54
CA GLY A 211 9.75 17.65 -22.16
C GLY A 211 10.85 18.68 -21.96
N ASN A 212 11.78 18.74 -22.92
CA ASN A 212 12.53 19.97 -23.17
C ASN A 212 11.89 20.62 -24.41
N GLY A 213 11.11 21.69 -24.21
CA GLY A 213 10.43 22.42 -25.28
C GLY A 213 9.09 23.04 -24.84
N PRO A 214 8.89 24.37 -24.97
CA PRO A 214 7.69 25.05 -24.49
C PRO A 214 6.64 25.06 -25.61
N ASP A 215 5.73 24.08 -25.60
CA ASP A 215 4.36 24.22 -26.09
C ASP A 215 3.67 22.85 -26.12
N SER A 216 2.87 22.57 -25.09
CA SER A 216 1.83 21.54 -25.18
C SER A 216 0.62 21.98 -24.36
N ARG A 217 -0.17 22.87 -24.99
CA ARG A 217 -1.52 23.18 -24.54
C ARG A 217 -2.34 21.89 -24.55
N CYS A 218 -2.87 21.57 -23.38
CA CYS A 218 -3.75 20.44 -23.14
C CYS A 218 -5.04 20.61 -23.95
N CYS A 219 -5.23 19.79 -24.98
CA CYS A 219 -6.50 19.63 -25.69
C CYS A 219 -7.30 18.53 -25.00
N CYS A 220 -8.29 18.91 -24.20
CA CYS A 220 -9.65 18.38 -24.22
C CYS A 220 -10.52 19.10 -23.18
N ALA A 221 -11.05 20.25 -23.59
CA ALA A 221 -12.29 20.79 -23.06
C ALA A 221 -13.30 20.81 -24.22
N SER A 222 -14.25 19.88 -24.21
CA SER A 222 -15.55 19.93 -24.90
C SER A 222 -16.29 18.64 -24.53
N SER A 223 -17.57 18.60 -24.13
CA SER A 223 -18.65 19.56 -24.29
C SER A 223 -19.77 19.22 -23.28
N GLY A 224 -20.35 20.24 -22.67
CA GLY A 224 -21.50 20.13 -21.77
C GLY A 224 -22.09 21.51 -21.53
N ARG A 225 -22.69 22.09 -22.58
CA ARG A 225 -23.42 23.36 -22.51
C ARG A 225 -24.54 23.31 -21.47
N CYS A 226 -24.52 24.25 -20.54
CA CYS A 226 -25.68 25.03 -20.06
C CYS A 226 -25.05 26.21 -19.29
N GLY A 227 -25.13 27.49 -19.61
CA GLY A 227 -26.15 28.26 -20.30
C GLY A 227 -26.59 29.39 -19.36
N ARG A 228 -26.26 30.65 -19.74
CA ARG A 228 -26.71 31.97 -19.20
C ARG A 228 -25.93 32.52 -17.98
N SER A 229 -25.62 33.81 -17.87
CA SER A 229 -25.55 34.98 -18.77
C SER A 229 -25.10 36.18 -17.91
N CYS A 230 -24.39 37.12 -18.55
CA CYS A 230 -23.85 38.39 -18.05
C CYS A 230 -22.62 38.30 -17.15
#